data_AF-A0A9E3BND0-F1
#
_entry.id   AF-A0A9E3BND0-F1
#
_cell.length_a   1.000
_cell.length_b   1.000
_cell.length_c   1.000
_cell.angle_alpha   90.00
_cell.angle_beta   90.00
_cell.angle_gamma   90.00
#
_symmetry.space_group_name_H-M   'P 1'
#
loop_
_entity.id
_entity.type
_entity.pdbx_description
1 polymer ?
#
loop_
_entity_poly.entity_id
_entity_poly.type
_entity_poly.pdbx_seq_one_letter_code
_entity_poly.pdbx_strand_id
1 'polypeptide(L)'
;MENADWGAVDNLVRLQFAHAQSFPHDLLALIRERMAVGHGGFPLVGTPTQVADSICALREAGFRGTTLSFLDYVAEFPFFRDTVLPILAERGVR
;
A
#
# COMPACT_ATOMS: atom_id res chain seq x y z
N MET A 1 -12.47 5.00 2.72
CA MET A 1 -12.45 6.04 1.66
C MET A 1 -13.13 7.33 2.07
N GLU A 2 -14.01 7.31 3.08
CA GLU A 2 -14.73 8.49 3.56
C GLU A 2 -13.81 9.62 4.07
N ASN A 3 -12.66 9.27 4.65
CA ASN A 3 -11.69 10.23 5.19
C ASN A 3 -10.54 10.59 4.23
N ALA A 4 -10.62 10.19 2.95
CA ALA A 4 -9.59 10.56 1.99
C ALA A 4 -9.70 12.05 1.66
N ASP A 5 -8.57 12.76 1.63
CA ASP A 5 -8.51 14.14 1.13
C ASP A 5 -8.61 14.11 -0.39
N TRP A 6 -9.85 14.09 -0.88
CA TRP A 6 -10.15 14.04 -2.29
C TRP A 6 -9.65 15.28 -3.04
N GLY A 7 -9.58 16.45 -2.38
CA GLY A 7 -9.02 17.65 -2.99
C GLY A 7 -7.53 17.52 -3.29
N ALA A 8 -6.76 16.96 -2.35
CA ALA A 8 -5.35 16.65 -2.55
C ALA A 8 -5.13 15.56 -3.63
N VAL A 9 -5.94 14.50 -3.61
CA VAL A 9 -5.89 13.41 -4.59
C VAL A 9 -6.20 13.92 -6.00
N ASP A 10 -7.23 14.75 -6.16
CA ASP A 10 -7.60 15.32 -7.46
C ASP A 10 -6.51 16.23 -8.01
N ASN A 11 -5.87 17.02 -7.13
CA ASN A 11 -4.73 17.85 -7.54
C ASN A 11 -3.52 17.01 -7.95
N LEU A 12 -3.25 15.90 -7.24
CA LEU A 12 -2.17 14.97 -7.58
C LEU A 12 -2.41 14.28 -8.93
N VAL A 13 -3.64 13.80 -9.17
CA VAL A 13 -4.03 13.21 -10.45
C VAL A 13 -3.90 14.23 -11.58
N ARG A 14 -4.35 15.47 -11.35
CA ARG A 14 -4.22 16.56 -12.33
C ARG A 14 -2.76 16.89 -12.64
N LEU A 15 -1.87 16.93 -11.66
CA LEU A 15 -0.46 17.28 -11.89
C LEU A 15 0.34 16.13 -12.52
N GLN A 16 0.11 14.89 -12.10
CA GLN A 16 0.90 13.74 -12.56
C GLN A 16 0.37 13.10 -13.85
N PHE A 17 -0.94 13.13 -14.09
CA PHE A 17 -1.58 12.35 -15.16
C PHE A 17 -2.34 13.18 -16.19
N ALA A 18 -2.59 14.48 -15.99
CA ALA A 18 -3.37 15.28 -16.96
C ALA A 18 -2.75 15.37 -18.36
N HIS A 19 -1.45 15.07 -18.51
CA HIS A 19 -0.77 15.00 -19.80
C HIS A 19 -0.30 13.60 -20.18
N ALA A 20 -0.61 12.60 -19.35
CA ALA A 20 -0.19 11.22 -19.58
C ALA A 20 -1.16 10.53 -20.56
N GLN A 21 -0.92 10.73 -21.86
CA GLN A 21 -1.71 10.10 -22.94
C GLN A 21 -1.50 8.58 -23.06
N SER A 22 -0.63 8.01 -22.23
CA SER A 22 -0.31 6.58 -22.19
C SER A 22 -1.30 5.74 -21.38
N PHE A 23 -2.19 6.37 -20.60
CA PHE A 23 -3.15 5.67 -19.75
C PHE A 23 -4.57 5.77 -20.32
N PRO A 24 -5.28 4.64 -20.50
CA PRO A 24 -6.71 4.64 -20.78
C PRO A 24 -7.47 5.44 -19.71
N HIS A 25 -8.42 6.28 -20.11
CA HIS A 25 -9.11 7.21 -19.19
C HIS A 25 -9.97 6.50 -18.12
N ASP A 26 -10.43 5.29 -18.40
CA ASP A 26 -11.07 4.37 -17.44
C ASP A 26 -10.11 3.87 -16.35
N LEU A 27 -8.80 3.85 -16.61
CA LEU A 27 -7.77 3.54 -15.63
C LEU A 27 -7.55 4.69 -14.62
N LEU A 28 -7.93 5.93 -14.96
CA LEU A 28 -7.71 7.10 -14.10
C LEU A 28 -8.49 7.02 -12.79
N ALA A 29 -9.69 6.43 -12.80
CA ALA A 29 -10.47 6.21 -11.59
C ALA A 29 -9.77 5.22 -10.64
N LEU A 30 -9.24 4.11 -11.18
CA LEU A 30 -8.46 3.13 -10.40
C LEU A 30 -7.14 3.72 -9.89
N ILE A 31 -6.47 4.54 -10.70
CA ILE A 31 -5.25 5.27 -10.30
C ILE A 31 -5.58 6.25 -9.17
N ARG A 32 -6.68 6.99 -9.27
CA ARG A 32 -7.15 7.94 -8.24
C ARG A 32 -7.36 7.24 -6.90
N GLU A 33 -8.04 6.10 -6.88
CA GLU A 33 -8.26 5.32 -5.66
C GLU A 33 -6.95 4.77 -5.07
N ARG A 34 -6.06 4.22 -5.92
CA ARG A 34 -4.75 3.70 -5.46
C ARG A 34 -3.81 4.79 -4.96
N MET A 35 -3.89 5.98 -5.55
CA MET A 35 -3.13 7.13 -5.10
C MET A 35 -3.60 7.63 -3.74
N ALA A 36 -4.91 7.58 -3.47
CA ALA A 36 -5.50 7.97 -2.19
C ALA A 36 -5.10 7.04 -1.03
N VAL A 37 -4.80 5.77 -1.29
CA VAL A 37 -4.55 4.76 -0.24
C VAL A 37 -3.07 4.58 0.09
N GLY A 38 -2.17 4.82 -0.85
CA GLY A 38 -0.74 4.60 -0.63
C GLY A 38 0.15 4.96 -1.80
N HIS A 39 -0.24 5.97 -2.58
CA HIS A 39 0.53 6.45 -3.74
C HIS A 39 0.89 5.35 -4.76
N GLY A 40 0.01 4.36 -4.95
CA GLY A 40 0.23 3.26 -5.89
C GLY A 40 1.05 2.07 -5.37
N GLY A 41 1.38 2.04 -4.07
CA GLY A 41 2.01 0.87 -3.43
C GLY A 41 1.12 -0.37 -3.38
N PHE A 42 1.73 -1.55 -3.19
CA PHE A 42 1.00 -2.80 -2.98
C PHE A 42 0.28 -2.78 -1.63
N PRO A 43 -1.07 -2.81 -1.59
CA PRO A 43 -1.79 -2.63 -0.34
C PRO A 43 -1.66 -3.87 0.55
N LEU A 44 -1.29 -3.64 1.81
CA LEU A 44 -1.22 -4.66 2.86
C LEU A 44 -2.30 -4.36 3.89
N VAL A 45 -3.54 -4.80 3.62
CA VAL A 45 -4.71 -4.49 4.44
C VAL A 45 -5.45 -5.78 4.82
N GLY A 46 -5.72 -5.96 6.11
CA GLY A 46 -6.40 -7.13 6.63
C GLY A 46 -6.03 -7.42 8.08
N THR A 47 -6.27 -8.65 8.53
CA THR A 47 -5.78 -9.14 9.82
C THR A 47 -4.26 -9.29 9.81
N PRO A 48 -3.58 -9.36 10.98
CA PRO A 48 -2.14 -9.56 11.04
C PRO A 48 -1.65 -10.77 10.23
N THR A 49 -2.40 -11.88 10.26
CA THR A 49 -2.10 -13.07 9.45
C THR A 49 -2.22 -12.80 7.96
N GLN A 50 -3.29 -12.13 7.50
CA GLN A 50 -3.48 -11.80 6.08
C GLN A 50 -2.37 -10.87 5.55
N VAL A 51 -1.94 -9.91 6.39
CA VAL A 51 -0.82 -9.03 6.06
C VAL A 51 0.49 -9.83 5.96
N ALA A 52 0.75 -10.73 6.90
CA ALA A 52 1.92 -11.61 6.85
C ALA A 52 1.91 -12.53 5.62
N ASP A 53 0.75 -13.11 5.28
CA ASP A 53 0.56 -13.94 4.07
C ASP A 53 0.89 -13.14 2.81
N SER A 54 0.43 -11.88 2.74
CA SER A 54 0.70 -10.99 1.61
C SER A 54 2.18 -10.66 1.45
N ILE A 55 2.91 -10.47 2.56
CA ILE A 55 4.36 -10.25 2.55
C ILE A 55 5.11 -11.53 2.14
N CYS A 56 4.66 -12.70 2.59
CA CYS A 56 5.20 -14.00 2.13
C CYS A 56 5.01 -14.19 0.62
N ALA A 57 3.86 -13.81 0.07
CA ALA A 57 3.60 -13.89 -1.36
C ALA A 57 4.57 -13.03 -2.18
N LEU A 58 4.96 -11.84 -1.69
CA LEU A 58 6.01 -11.02 -2.33
C LEU A 58 7.35 -11.75 -2.36
N ARG A 59 7.75 -12.43 -1.26
CA ARG A 59 8.97 -13.23 -1.23
C ARG A 59 8.92 -14.39 -2.23
N GLU A 60 7.80 -15.10 -2.31
CA GLU A 60 7.59 -16.21 -3.24
C GLU A 60 7.64 -15.75 -4.70
N ALA A 61 7.17 -14.54 -4.98
CA ALA A 61 7.30 -13.90 -6.29
C ALA A 61 8.73 -13.45 -6.63
N GLY A 62 9.70 -13.66 -5.74
CA GLY A 62 11.13 -13.39 -5.97
C GLY A 62 11.62 -12.05 -5.43
N PHE A 63 10.77 -11.26 -4.74
CA PHE A 63 11.20 -10.02 -4.10
C PHE A 63 12.03 -10.33 -2.85
N ARG A 64 13.20 -9.70 -2.73
CA ARG A 64 14.13 -9.93 -1.61
C ARG A 64 13.96 -8.94 -0.45
N GLY A 65 13.09 -7.97 -0.61
CA GLY A 65 12.81 -6.93 0.38
C GLY A 65 11.69 -6.03 -0.11
N THR A 66 11.14 -5.24 0.81
CA THR A 66 10.12 -4.24 0.53
C THR A 66 10.33 -3.04 1.44
N THR A 67 9.73 -1.92 1.08
CA THR A 67 9.64 -0.72 1.92
C THR A 67 8.19 -0.55 2.36
N LEU A 68 7.98 -0.37 3.65
CA LEU A 68 6.65 -0.25 4.24
C LEU A 68 6.39 1.20 4.65
N SER A 69 5.21 1.70 4.29
CA SER A 69 4.68 2.98 4.71
C SER A 69 3.38 2.77 5.47
N PHE A 70 3.19 3.54 6.53
CA PHE A 70 2.01 3.50 7.40
C PHE A 70 1.26 4.83 7.27
N LEU A 71 -0.06 4.81 7.43
CA LEU A 71 -0.86 6.05 7.39
C LEU A 71 -0.61 6.86 8.66
N ASP A 72 -0.73 6.21 9.82
CA ASP A 72 -0.27 6.73 11.10
C ASP A 72 0.89 5.86 11.61
N TYR A 73 2.12 6.28 11.30
CA TYR A 73 3.30 5.53 11.71
C TYR A 73 3.38 5.32 13.23
N VAL A 74 3.00 6.32 14.03
CA VAL A 74 3.18 6.26 15.50
C VAL A 74 2.22 5.25 16.11
N ALA A 75 0.99 5.17 15.61
CA ALA A 75 0.01 4.21 16.09
C ALA A 75 0.16 2.82 15.45
N GLU A 76 0.39 2.76 14.13
CA GLU A 76 0.32 1.53 13.36
C GLU A 76 1.61 0.71 13.45
N PHE A 77 2.79 1.35 13.52
CA PHE A 77 4.04 0.61 13.57
C PHE A 77 4.18 -0.27 14.83
N PRO A 78 3.88 0.21 16.06
CA PRO A 78 3.90 -0.65 17.24
C PRO A 78 2.96 -1.86 17.11
N PHE A 79 1.75 -1.65 16.59
CA PHE A 79 0.81 -2.75 16.34
C PHE A 79 1.35 -3.76 15.32
N PHE A 80 1.89 -3.28 14.19
CA PHE A 80 2.50 -4.14 13.18
C PHE A 80 3.70 -4.91 13.74
N ARG A 81 4.57 -4.24 14.49
CA ARG A 81 5.74 -4.84 15.16
C ARG A 81 5.30 -5.97 16.09
N ASP A 82 4.25 -5.78 16.87
CA ASP A 82 3.83 -6.73 17.90
C ASP A 82 2.97 -7.87 17.35
N THR A 83 2.32 -7.68 16.19
CA THR A 83 1.34 -8.65 15.66
C THR A 83 1.75 -9.32 14.35
N VAL A 84 2.55 -8.66 13.50
CA VAL A 84 2.92 -9.18 12.16
C VAL A 84 4.37 -9.67 12.12
N LEU A 85 5.32 -8.90 12.67
CA LEU A 85 6.74 -9.29 12.65
C LEU A 85 7.02 -10.66 13.29
N PRO A 86 6.38 -11.06 14.42
CA PRO A 86 6.58 -12.39 14.98
C PRO A 86 6.14 -13.51 14.01
N ILE A 87 5.00 -13.33 13.34
CA ILE A 87 4.49 -14.27 12.33
C ILE A 87 5.49 -14.41 11.17
N LEU A 88 6.04 -13.30 10.69
CA LEU A 88 7.04 -13.30 9.63
C LEU A 88 8.33 -14.02 10.07
N ALA A 89 8.78 -13.76 11.31
CA ALA A 89 9.95 -14.39 11.87
C ALA A 89 9.80 -15.92 11.98
N GLU A 90 8.64 -16.41 12.45
CA GLU A 90 8.30 -17.84 12.47
C GLU A 90 8.34 -18.49 11.08
N ARG A 91 7.99 -17.72 10.04
CA ARG A 91 8.01 -18.15 8.64
C ARG A 91 9.37 -17.95 7.95
N GLY A 92 10.38 -17.48 8.69
CA GLY A 92 11.72 -17.22 8.17
C GLY A 92 11.83 -16.02 7.23
N VAL A 93 10.88 -15.07 7.31
CA VAL A 93 10.92 -13.77 6.62
C VAL A 93 11.41 -12.72 7.62
N ARG A 94 12.31 -11.82 7.18
CA ARG A 94 12.96 -10.81 8.02
C ARG A 94 13.06 -9.48 7.31
#